data_AF-A0A6N2DRR6-F1
#
_entry.id   AF-A0A6N2DRR6-F1
#
_cell.length_a   1.000
_cell.length_b   1.000
_cell.length_c   1.000
_cell.angle_alpha   90.00
_cell.angle_beta   90.00
_cell.angle_gamma   90.00
#
_symmetry.space_group_name_H-M   'P 1'
#
loop_
_entity.id
_entity.type
_entity.pdbx_description
1 polymer ?
#
loop_
_entity_poly.entity_id
_entity_poly.type
_entity_poly.pdbx_seq_one_letter_code
_entity_poly.pdbx_strand_id
1 'polypeptide(L)'
;MSGDGRSVEQVCGHPAVRTLLRTRGELSAMLLDERSGATQQLNDSAAVVWALLDRPITVDELVADLVEVTGLQPEPAAEIVAAALETFAEVDLLVDPNAPDHGIGADDEASPSTVADVDADVEVDPDVEVVADVDVDVPQRLSRPPDP
;
A
#
# COMPACT_ATOMS: atom_id res chain seq x y z
N MET A 1 19.36 26.72 27.78
CA MET A 1 18.51 25.54 27.58
C MET A 1 18.31 25.41 26.10
N SER A 2 19.26 24.78 25.42
CA SER A 2 19.14 24.46 24.01
C SER A 2 18.18 23.29 23.93
N GLY A 3 16.95 23.54 23.50
CA GLY A 3 16.04 22.47 23.14
C GLY A 3 16.65 21.78 21.94
N ASP A 4 17.17 20.57 22.14
CA ASP A 4 17.35 19.62 21.04
C ASP A 4 15.99 19.53 20.35
N GLY A 5 15.88 20.20 19.20
CA GLY A 5 14.77 20.06 18.29
C GLY A 5 14.79 18.65 17.76
N ARG A 6 14.34 17.69 18.58
CA ARG A 6 13.96 16.37 18.13
C ARG A 6 12.86 16.61 17.11
N SER A 7 13.26 16.68 15.85
CA SER A 7 12.35 16.67 14.71
C SER A 7 11.46 15.48 14.95
N VAL A 8 10.20 15.75 15.29
CA VAL A 8 9.18 14.72 15.31
C VAL A 8 9.14 14.18 13.89
N GLU A 9 9.61 12.95 13.72
CA GLU A 9 9.65 12.27 12.42
C GLU A 9 8.20 12.16 11.95
N GLN A 10 7.86 13.03 11.01
CA GLN A 10 6.56 13.02 10.35
C GLN A 10 6.62 11.99 9.23
N VAL A 11 5.53 11.27 9.07
CA VAL A 11 5.35 10.29 8.00
C VAL A 11 4.15 10.69 7.15
N CYS A 12 4.25 10.46 5.84
CA CYS A 12 3.11 10.57 4.93
C CYS A 12 3.18 9.46 3.87
N GLY A 13 2.00 9.10 3.34
CA GLY A 13 1.92 8.18 2.21
C GLY A 13 2.51 8.80 0.94
N HIS A 14 3.19 8.00 0.13
CA HIS A 14 3.76 8.46 -1.13
C HIS A 14 2.65 8.90 -2.11
N PRO A 15 2.72 10.10 -2.72
CA PRO A 15 1.62 10.65 -3.53
C PRO A 15 1.34 9.86 -4.81
N ALA A 16 2.32 9.12 -5.32
CA ALA A 16 2.17 8.20 -6.45
C ALA A 16 1.54 6.85 -6.09
N VAL A 17 1.16 6.63 -4.83
CA VAL A 17 0.49 5.40 -4.40
C VAL A 17 -1.01 5.65 -4.29
N ARG A 18 -1.78 4.88 -5.05
CA ARG A 18 -3.24 4.94 -5.03
C ARG A 18 -3.84 3.80 -4.22
N THR A 19 -4.86 4.14 -3.44
CA THR A 19 -5.67 3.13 -2.75
C THR A 19 -6.78 2.65 -3.66
N LEU A 20 -6.86 1.34 -3.87
CA LEU A 20 -7.92 0.65 -4.58
C LEU A 20 -8.74 -0.17 -3.59
N LEU A 21 -10.06 0.03 -3.60
CA LEU A 21 -10.98 -0.78 -2.80
C LEU A 21 -11.49 -1.95 -3.66
N ARG A 22 -11.23 -3.17 -3.22
CA ARG A 22 -11.77 -4.37 -3.86
C ARG A 22 -12.97 -4.87 -3.07
N THR A 23 -14.10 -5.03 -3.75
CA THR A 23 -15.33 -5.59 -3.18
C THR A 23 -15.65 -6.90 -3.90
N ARG A 24 -15.03 -8.01 -3.48
CA ARG A 24 -15.33 -9.36 -4.04
C ARG A 24 -15.83 -10.30 -2.94
N GLY A 25 -16.79 -9.83 -2.15
CA GLY A 25 -17.35 -10.52 -0.97
C GLY A 25 -16.74 -10.09 0.36
N GLU A 26 -15.56 -9.47 0.32
CA GLU A 26 -14.88 -8.83 1.46
C GLU A 26 -14.29 -7.49 0.97
N LEU A 27 -14.30 -6.47 1.84
CA LEU A 27 -13.67 -5.18 1.58
C LEU A 27 -12.18 -5.32 1.90
N SER A 28 -11.33 -5.36 0.88
CA SER A 28 -9.88 -5.32 1.06
C SER A 28 -9.29 -4.07 0.41
N ALA A 29 -8.37 -3.41 1.10
CA ALA A 29 -7.58 -2.31 0.55
C ALA A 29 -6.38 -2.88 -0.20
N MET A 30 -6.16 -2.41 -1.43
CA MET A 30 -4.94 -2.65 -2.19
C MET A 30 -4.27 -1.33 -2.50
N LEU A 31 -2.95 -1.29 -2.42
CA LEU A 31 -2.14 -0.17 -2.85
C LEU A 31 -1.60 -0.45 -4.24
N LEU A 32 -1.69 0.54 -5.13
CA LEU A 32 -1.06 0.54 -6.45
C LEU A 32 0.00 1.63 -6.46
N ASP A 33 1.27 1.24 -6.60
CA ASP A 33 2.36 2.19 -6.86
C ASP A 33 2.39 2.52 -8.36
N GLU A 34 2.02 3.75 -8.72
CA GLU A 34 1.97 4.19 -10.12
C GLU A 34 3.36 4.28 -10.78
N ARG A 35 4.44 4.32 -10.00
CA ARG A 35 5.83 4.37 -10.51
C ARG A 35 6.27 3.00 -11.05
N SER A 36 5.98 1.95 -10.29
CA SER A 36 6.43 0.58 -10.58
C SER A 36 5.33 -0.29 -11.20
N GLY A 37 4.06 0.11 -11.08
CA GLY A 37 2.90 -0.73 -11.41
C GLY A 37 2.66 -1.86 -10.41
N ALA A 38 3.42 -1.93 -9.31
CA ALA A 38 3.27 -2.96 -8.30
C ALA A 38 1.98 -2.77 -7.50
N THR A 39 1.37 -3.90 -7.13
CA THR A 39 0.19 -3.89 -6.24
C THR A 39 0.48 -4.66 -4.97
N GLN A 40 0.01 -4.14 -3.85
CA GLN A 40 0.11 -4.79 -2.55
C GLN A 40 -1.25 -4.81 -1.87
N GLN A 41 -1.64 -5.98 -1.38
CA GLN A 41 -2.83 -6.12 -0.56
C GLN A 41 -2.48 -5.82 0.89
N LEU A 42 -3.26 -4.94 1.52
CA LEU A 42 -3.14 -4.65 2.94
C LEU A 42 -4.05 -5.57 3.73
N ASN A 43 -3.59 -5.98 4.92
CA ASN A 43 -4.46 -6.51 5.95
C ASN A 43 -5.29 -5.38 6.59
N ASP A 44 -6.31 -5.73 7.36
CA ASP A 44 -7.25 -4.75 7.93
C ASP A 44 -6.56 -3.65 8.75
N SER A 45 -5.63 -4.03 9.62
CA SER A 45 -4.91 -3.07 10.47
C SER A 45 -4.03 -2.12 9.65
N ALA A 46 -3.27 -2.66 8.69
CA ALA A 46 -2.43 -1.85 7.80
C ALA A 46 -3.27 -0.94 6.91
N ALA A 47 -4.46 -1.38 6.48
CA ALA A 47 -5.39 -0.55 5.70
C ALA A 47 -5.88 0.66 6.50
N VAL A 48 -6.19 0.48 7.80
CA VAL A 48 -6.56 1.59 8.68
C VAL A 48 -5.39 2.54 8.87
N VAL A 49 -4.19 2.03 9.16
CA VAL A 49 -2.98 2.87 9.31
C VAL A 49 -2.72 3.67 8.03
N TRP A 50 -2.80 3.03 6.86
CA TRP A 50 -2.64 3.71 5.58
C TRP A 50 -3.69 4.79 5.34
N ALA A 51 -4.96 4.53 5.69
CA ALA A 51 -6.02 5.52 5.56
C ALA A 51 -5.81 6.76 6.46
N LEU A 52 -5.09 6.62 7.58
CA LEU A 52 -4.74 7.72 8.47
C LEU A 52 -3.53 8.54 7.97
N LEU A 53 -2.75 8.01 7.02
CA LEU A 53 -1.56 8.66 6.43
C LEU A 53 -1.87 9.67 5.30
N ASP A 54 -3.13 10.13 5.17
CA ASP A 54 -3.56 11.10 4.15
C ASP A 54 -2.92 12.49 4.30
N ARG A 55 -2.32 12.77 5.47
CA ARG A 55 -1.60 14.01 5.77
C ARG A 55 -0.28 13.70 6.48
N PRO A 56 0.71 14.60 6.41
CA PRO A 56 1.87 14.54 7.29
C PRO A 56 1.41 14.46 8.75
N ILE A 57 1.80 13.38 9.43
CA ILE A 57 1.39 13.06 10.80
C ILE A 57 2.58 12.49 11.56
N THR A 58 2.66 12.78 12.85
CA THR A 58 3.68 12.15 13.71
C THR A 58 3.25 10.75 14.12
N VAL A 59 4.21 9.89 14.47
CA VAL A 59 3.91 8.52 14.92
C VAL A 59 2.99 8.52 16.15
N ASP A 60 3.22 9.43 17.10
CA ASP A 60 2.38 9.56 18.30
C ASP A 60 0.93 9.95 17.97
N GLU A 61 0.73 10.90 17.04
CA GLU A 61 -0.60 11.28 16.57
C GLU A 61 -1.28 10.13 15.81
N LEU A 62 -0.52 9.40 14.98
CA LEU A 62 -1.04 8.25 14.24
C LEU A 62 -1.49 7.12 15.18
N VAL A 63 -0.76 6.87 16.27
CA VAL A 63 -1.16 5.94 17.32
C VAL A 63 -2.43 6.42 18.03
N ALA A 64 -2.51 7.71 18.36
CA ALA A 64 -3.70 8.28 19.00
C ALA A 64 -4.94 8.16 18.09
N ASP A 65 -4.81 8.50 16.80
CA ASP A 65 -5.89 8.37 15.81
C ASP A 65 -6.30 6.90 15.64
N LEU A 66 -5.34 5.96 15.61
CA LEU A 66 -5.64 4.53 15.53
C LEU A 66 -6.40 4.04 16.77
N VAL A 67 -6.00 4.47 17.97
CA VAL A 67 -6.69 4.17 19.23
C VAL A 67 -8.12 4.71 19.22
N GLU A 68 -8.32 5.93 18.73
CA GLU A 68 -9.64 6.54 18.61
C GLU A 68 -10.56 5.76 17.66
N VAL A 69 -10.04 5.35 16.49
CA VAL A 69 -10.83 4.65 15.46
C VAL A 69 -11.13 3.21 15.85
N THR A 70 -10.19 2.50 16.47
CA THR A 70 -10.28 1.05 16.72
C THR A 70 -10.68 0.70 18.15
N GLY A 71 -10.53 1.62 19.10
CA GLY A 71 -10.72 1.36 20.53
C GLY A 71 -9.65 0.48 21.17
N LEU A 72 -8.52 0.24 20.48
CA LEU A 72 -7.40 -0.53 21.00
C LEU A 72 -6.71 0.20 22.16
N GLN A 73 -5.93 -0.54 22.95
CA GLN A 73 -5.05 0.06 23.94
C GLN A 73 -3.84 0.72 23.24
N PRO A 74 -3.26 1.79 23.81
CA PRO A 74 -2.16 2.53 23.18
C PRO A 74 -0.93 1.68 22.83
N GLU A 75 -0.57 0.74 23.71
CA GLU A 75 0.63 -0.10 23.53
C GLU A 75 0.49 -1.06 22.33
N PRO A 76 -0.57 -1.89 22.22
CA PRO A 76 -0.83 -2.67 21.00
C PRO A 76 -0.99 -1.82 19.73
N ALA A 77 -1.60 -0.62 19.84
CA ALA A 77 -1.73 0.28 18.70
C ALA A 77 -0.37 0.78 18.21
N ALA A 78 0.56 1.09 19.12
CA ALA A 78 1.93 1.47 18.79
C ALA A 78 2.69 0.34 18.07
N GLU A 79 2.53 -0.91 18.51
CA GLU A 79 3.13 -2.07 17.84
C GLU A 79 2.59 -2.25 16.41
N ILE A 80 1.27 -2.09 16.23
CA ILE A 80 0.62 -2.17 14.90
C ILE A 80 1.14 -1.06 13.98
N VAL A 81 1.19 0.18 14.48
CA VAL A 81 1.69 1.33 13.70
C VAL A 81 3.15 1.11 13.32
N ALA A 82 4.01 0.70 14.26
CA ALA A 82 5.42 0.46 13.98
C ALA A 82 5.62 -0.63 12.91
N ALA A 83 4.92 -1.76 13.02
CA ALA A 83 5.01 -2.85 12.04
C ALA A 83 4.49 -2.43 10.65
N ALA A 84 3.41 -1.65 10.59
CA ALA A 84 2.87 -1.13 9.34
C ALA A 84 3.83 -0.14 8.67
N LEU A 85 4.39 0.81 9.45
CA LEU A 85 5.35 1.78 8.94
C LEU A 85 6.65 1.11 8.46
N GLU A 86 7.15 0.11 9.18
CA GLU A 86 8.31 -0.70 8.74
C GLU A 86 8.02 -1.35 7.38
N THR A 87 6.87 -2.03 7.26
CA THR A 87 6.46 -2.66 6.01
C THR A 87 6.36 -1.64 4.87
N PHE A 88 5.72 -0.49 5.11
CA PHE A 88 5.56 0.55 4.09
C PHE A 88 6.90 1.17 3.68
N ALA A 89 7.85 1.31 4.61
CA ALA A 89 9.20 1.78 4.31
C ALA A 89 10.00 0.76 3.47
N GLU A 90 9.91 -0.54 3.79
CA GLU A 90 10.59 -1.60 3.05
C GLU A 90 10.21 -1.66 1.57
N VAL A 91 8.97 -1.28 1.25
CA VAL A 91 8.43 -1.26 -0.11
C VAL A 91 8.31 0.13 -0.72
N ASP A 92 9.00 1.12 -0.14
CA ASP A 92 9.09 2.50 -0.65
C ASP A 92 7.72 3.19 -0.84
N LEU A 93 6.77 2.93 0.06
CA LEU A 93 5.43 3.53 0.06
C LEU A 93 5.32 4.78 0.95
N LEU A 94 6.34 5.07 1.76
CA LEU A 94 6.40 6.25 2.62
C LEU A 94 7.31 7.32 2.01
N VAL A 95 6.97 8.58 2.27
CA VAL A 95 7.83 9.73 1.96
C VAL A 95 8.12 10.47 3.25
N ASP A 96 9.34 10.97 3.37
CA ASP A 96 9.67 11.95 4.39
C ASP A 96 9.23 13.35 3.90
N PRO A 97 8.20 13.96 4.49
CA PRO A 97 7.72 15.28 4.09
C PRO A 97 8.73 16.40 4.40
N ASN A 98 9.75 16.13 5.21
CA ASN A 98 10.81 17.07 5.56
C ASN A 98 12.10 16.80 4.78
N ALA A 99 12.18 15.71 4.01
CA ALA A 99 13.30 15.50 3.12
C ALA A 99 13.35 16.72 2.17
N PRO A 100 14.51 17.39 2.03
CA PRO A 100 14.64 18.46 1.08
C PRO A 100 14.23 17.89 -0.26
N ASP A 101 13.19 18.47 -0.87
CA ASP A 101 12.71 18.14 -2.21
C ASP A 101 13.96 18.14 -3.10
N HIS A 102 14.54 16.96 -3.32
CA HIS A 102 15.56 16.77 -4.31
C HIS A 102 14.76 16.74 -5.59
N GLY A 103 14.27 17.92 -5.97
CA GLY A 103 13.54 18.17 -7.19
C GLY A 103 14.30 17.40 -8.24
N ILE A 104 13.64 16.35 -8.75
CA ILE A 104 14.15 15.56 -9.85
C ILE A 104 14.53 16.59 -10.89
N GLY A 105 15.84 16.79 -11.03
CA GLY A 105 16.39 17.75 -11.96
C GLY A 105 15.77 17.42 -13.30
N ALA A 106 14.91 18.32 -13.76
CA ALA A 106 14.45 18.36 -15.13
C ALA A 106 15.63 18.83 -16.00
N ASP A 107 16.74 18.09 -16.00
CA ASP A 107 17.97 18.40 -16.72
C ASP A 107 18.80 17.11 -16.90
N ASP A 108 18.27 16.14 -17.65
CA ASP A 108 19.14 15.37 -18.56
C ASP A 108 18.46 15.41 -19.94
N GLU A 109 18.66 16.56 -20.58
CA GLU A 109 18.45 16.71 -22.01
C GLU A 109 19.25 15.63 -22.76
N ALA A 110 18.51 14.80 -23.49
CA ALA A 110 18.91 14.29 -24.79
C ALA A 110 20.26 13.54 -24.87
N SER A 111 20.25 12.27 -24.45
CA SER A 111 20.95 11.25 -25.24
C SER A 111 19.92 10.49 -26.10
N PRO A 112 19.74 10.82 -27.40
CA PRO A 112 19.00 9.97 -28.31
C PRO A 112 19.81 8.68 -28.51
N SER A 113 19.54 7.68 -27.67
CA SER A 113 20.05 6.33 -27.88
C SER A 113 19.34 5.75 -29.10
N THR A 114 20.10 5.67 -30.19
CA THR A 114 19.87 4.94 -31.44
C THR A 114 18.86 3.81 -31.31
N VAL A 115 17.73 3.95 -32.00
CA VAL A 115 16.82 2.85 -32.32
C VAL A 115 17.56 1.84 -33.18
N ALA A 116 18.00 0.74 -32.58
CA ALA A 116 18.31 -0.47 -33.33
C ALA A 116 16.98 -1.18 -33.59
N ASP A 117 16.56 -1.14 -34.86
CA ASP A 117 15.56 -2.02 -35.44
C ASP A 117 15.77 -3.45 -34.91
N VAL A 118 14.85 -3.92 -34.07
CA VAL A 118 14.76 -5.33 -33.68
C VAL A 118 13.51 -5.89 -34.36
N ASP A 119 13.72 -6.44 -35.55
CA ASP A 119 12.80 -7.37 -36.19
C ASP A 119 12.83 -8.66 -35.36
N ALA A 120 11.99 -8.73 -34.34
CA ALA A 120 11.72 -9.96 -33.62
C ALA A 120 10.37 -10.50 -34.09
N ASP A 121 10.44 -11.32 -35.14
CA ASP A 121 9.38 -12.24 -35.56
C ASP A 121 9.04 -13.14 -34.37
N VAL A 122 7.95 -12.81 -33.67
CA VAL A 122 7.49 -13.58 -32.50
C VAL A 122 6.53 -14.66 -33.00
N GLU A 123 7.06 -15.88 -33.17
CA GLU A 123 6.24 -17.05 -33.46
C GLU A 123 5.46 -17.42 -32.18
N VAL A 124 4.15 -17.15 -32.20
CA VAL A 124 3.22 -17.55 -31.13
C VAL A 124 2.85 -19.02 -31.34
N ASP A 125 3.29 -19.88 -30.42
CA ASP A 125 2.86 -21.27 -30.31
C ASP A 125 1.35 -21.32 -29.95
N PRO A 126 0.48 -21.94 -30.76
CA PRO A 126 -0.98 -21.95 -30.54
C PRO A 126 -1.48 -23.04 -29.57
N ASP A 127 -0.62 -23.76 -28.86
CA ASP A 127 -0.99 -24.93 -28.04
C ASP A 127 -1.37 -24.59 -26.57
N VAL A 128 -2.03 -23.45 -26.34
CA VAL A 128 -2.57 -23.11 -25.01
C VAL A 128 -3.96 -23.73 -24.87
N GLU A 129 -4.03 -24.91 -24.27
CA GLU A 129 -5.29 -25.50 -23.80
C GLU A 129 -5.89 -24.66 -22.67
N VAL A 130 -6.97 -23.95 -22.97
CA VAL A 130 -7.83 -23.31 -21.97
C VAL A 130 -8.56 -24.40 -21.21
N VAL A 131 -8.03 -24.78 -20.04
CA VAL A 131 -8.75 -25.62 -19.09
C VAL A 131 -9.93 -24.83 -18.51
N ALA A 132 -11.09 -25.07 -19.08
CA ALA A 132 -12.38 -24.58 -18.60
C ALA A 132 -12.79 -25.30 -17.31
N ASP A 133 -13.49 -24.55 -16.47
CA ASP A 133 -14.40 -25.02 -15.42
C ASP A 133 -13.77 -25.70 -14.19
N VAL A 134 -13.33 -24.88 -13.24
CA VAL A 134 -13.25 -25.29 -11.84
C VAL A 134 -14.64 -25.07 -11.22
N ASP A 135 -15.38 -26.17 -11.08
CA ASP A 135 -16.61 -26.26 -10.31
C ASP A 135 -16.25 -26.10 -8.82
N VAL A 136 -16.41 -24.89 -8.29
CA VAL A 136 -16.21 -24.61 -6.86
C VAL A 136 -17.47 -25.07 -6.11
N ASP A 137 -17.37 -26.23 -5.48
CA ASP A 137 -18.34 -26.72 -4.50
C ASP A 137 -18.35 -25.75 -3.30
N VAL A 138 -19.41 -24.94 -3.21
CA VAL A 138 -19.64 -24.00 -2.10
C VAL A 138 -20.33 -24.75 -0.96
N PRO A 139 -19.69 -24.94 0.22
CA PRO A 139 -20.37 -25.54 1.35
C PRO A 139 -21.45 -24.59 1.89
N GLN A 140 -22.71 -24.99 1.72
CA GLN A 140 -23.89 -24.35 2.31
C GLN A 140 -23.78 -24.41 3.84
N ARG A 141 -23.36 -23.31 4.48
CA ARG A 141 -23.47 -23.18 5.95
C ARG A 141 -24.94 -23.05 6.32
N LEU A 142 -25.48 -24.14 6.87
CA LEU A 142 -26.75 -24.24 7.57
C LEU A 142 -26.89 -23.10 8.58
N SER A 143 -27.72 -22.11 8.25
CA SER A 143 -28.21 -21.11 9.19
C SER A 143 -29.17 -21.80 10.15
N ARG A 144 -28.73 -22.03 11.39
CA ARG A 144 -29.59 -22.48 12.48
C ARG A 144 -30.43 -21.27 12.94
N PRO A 145 -31.77 -21.33 12.90
CA PRO A 145 -32.58 -20.25 13.46
C PRO A 145 -32.45 -20.20 14.99
N PRO A 146 -32.60 -19.02 15.61
CA PRO A 146 -32.62 -18.89 17.07
C PRO A 146 -33.88 -19.55 17.65
N ASP A 147 -33.71 -20.29 18.75
CA ASP A 147 -34.79 -20.88 19.57
C ASP A 147 -35.63 -19.76 20.23
N PRO A 148 -36.92 -20.01 20.53
CA PRO A 148 -37.93 -19.01 20.89
C PRO A 148 -37.79 -18.41 22.30
#